data_AF-A0A946B2U6-F1
#
_entry.id   AF-A0A946B2U6-F1
#
_cell.length_a   1.000
_cell.length_b   1.000
_cell.length_c   1.000
_cell.angle_alpha   90.00
_cell.angle_beta   90.00
_cell.angle_gamma   90.00
#
_symmetry.space_group_name_H-M   'P 1'
#
loop_
_entity.id
_entity.type
_entity.pdbx_description
1 polymer ?
#
loop_
_entity_poly.entity_id
_entity_poly.type
_entity_poly.pdbx_seq_one_letter_code
_entity_poly.pdbx_strand_id
1 'polypeptide(L)'
;MSDGSGPITAESGVFLSDDSIELSSGLLGGVADWVMDSAIADLPTDKLLEGACVRLLAAGLPIARVHMSYRTLHPSIESVSLLWDKGEPVRAMEHMHGAGSSAIWQRSPFYFMIQNDLVALRRRLAGPAALIDFTVLEDLQADGYTDYLALMVKFDDGPDDSSGRGNGIVTSWTTRRPEGFVDDDIAALLRVKQRLGVAAKMAIKNQIATNVVST
;
A
#
# COMPACT_ATOMS: atom_id res chain seq x y z
N MET A 1 -9.34 59.40 23.03
CA MET A 1 -10.01 58.44 22.14
C MET A 1 -8.94 57.62 21.47
N SER A 2 -8.86 56.35 21.85
CA SER A 2 -7.94 55.34 21.32
C SER A 2 -8.37 54.95 19.91
N ASP A 3 -7.44 54.94 18.95
CA ASP A 3 -7.64 54.21 17.71
C ASP A 3 -6.55 53.15 17.58
N GLY A 4 -6.99 51.90 17.62
CA GLY A 4 -6.16 50.72 17.58
C GLY A 4 -6.12 50.19 16.15
N SER A 5 -4.98 50.34 15.49
CA SER A 5 -4.66 49.60 14.27
C SER A 5 -3.45 48.72 14.55
N GLY A 6 -3.73 47.48 14.94
CA GLY A 6 -2.74 46.41 14.88
C GLY A 6 -2.57 45.94 13.42
N PRO A 7 -1.36 45.55 12.99
CA PRO A 7 -1.17 44.98 11.67
C PRO A 7 -1.77 43.57 11.63
N ILE A 8 -2.60 43.32 10.63
CA ILE A 8 -3.09 41.99 10.26
C ILE A 8 -1.91 41.22 9.66
N THR A 9 -1.43 40.21 10.37
CA THR A 9 -0.51 39.21 9.84
C THR A 9 -1.25 38.44 8.74
N ALA A 10 -0.86 38.63 7.49
CA ALA A 10 -1.31 37.78 6.40
C ALA A 10 -0.74 36.37 6.62
N GLU A 11 -1.62 35.41 6.86
CA GLU A 11 -1.28 34.00 6.88
C GLU A 11 -0.69 33.60 5.53
N SER A 12 0.54 33.07 5.57
CA SER A 12 1.21 32.46 4.43
C SER A 12 0.51 31.15 4.06
N GLY A 13 -0.54 31.25 3.25
CA GLY A 13 -1.08 30.10 2.52
C GLY A 13 -0.07 29.67 1.44
N VAL A 14 0.41 28.44 1.52
CA VAL A 14 1.18 27.82 0.44
C VAL A 14 0.20 27.54 -0.70
N PHE A 15 0.15 28.42 -1.69
CA PHE A 15 -0.56 28.19 -2.94
C PHE A 15 0.28 27.23 -3.80
N LEU A 16 -0.10 25.95 -3.82
CA LEU A 16 0.34 25.06 -4.89
C LEU A 16 -0.21 25.60 -6.22
N SER A 17 0.66 25.86 -7.19
CA SER A 17 0.27 26.37 -8.51
C SER A 17 -0.45 25.29 -9.32
N ASP A 18 -1.37 25.69 -10.20
CA ASP A 18 -2.15 24.79 -11.06
C ASP A 18 -1.25 23.85 -11.89
N ASP A 19 -0.15 24.38 -12.45
CA ASP A 19 0.89 23.60 -13.13
C ASP A 19 1.49 22.48 -12.28
N SER A 20 1.69 22.69 -10.98
CA SER A 20 2.28 21.67 -10.09
C SER A 20 1.31 20.51 -9.82
N ILE A 21 0.00 20.82 -9.78
CA ILE A 21 -1.06 19.84 -9.62
C ILE A 21 -1.21 19.04 -10.92
N GLU A 22 -1.18 19.69 -12.09
CA GLU A 22 -1.23 19.01 -13.39
C GLU A 22 -0.01 18.12 -13.63
N LEU A 23 1.20 18.58 -13.28
CA LEU A 23 2.44 17.79 -13.38
C LEU A 23 2.39 16.56 -12.45
N SER A 24 1.95 16.73 -11.20
CA SER A 24 1.75 15.62 -10.26
C SER A 24 0.73 14.61 -10.77
N SER A 25 -0.41 15.09 -11.30
CA SER A 25 -1.43 14.22 -11.87
C SER A 25 -0.94 13.49 -13.12
N GLY A 26 -0.14 14.13 -13.98
CA GLY A 26 0.46 13.53 -15.16
C GLY A 26 1.51 12.47 -14.80
N LEU A 27 2.35 12.74 -13.81
CA LEU A 27 3.33 11.77 -13.29
C LEU A 27 2.64 10.54 -12.69
N LEU A 28 1.57 10.75 -11.91
CA LEU A 28 0.74 9.65 -11.38
C LEU A 28 0.04 8.86 -12.49
N GLY A 29 -0.41 9.54 -13.55
CA GLY A 29 -0.89 8.90 -14.78
C GLY A 29 0.16 7.98 -15.39
N GLY A 30 1.39 8.47 -15.56
CA GLY A 30 2.51 7.68 -16.08
C GLY A 30 2.87 6.47 -15.19
N VAL A 31 2.73 6.58 -13.86
CA VAL A 31 2.91 5.41 -12.98
C VAL A 31 1.82 4.37 -13.21
N ALA A 32 0.56 4.83 -13.30
CA ALA A 32 -0.58 3.98 -13.56
C ALA A 32 -0.45 3.22 -14.90
N ASP A 33 -0.01 3.91 -15.95
CA ASP A 33 0.22 3.31 -17.26
C ASP A 33 1.36 2.29 -17.22
N TRP A 34 2.48 2.62 -16.59
CA TRP A 34 3.59 1.69 -16.42
C TRP A 34 3.21 0.42 -15.65
N VAL A 35 2.36 0.54 -14.62
CA VAL A 35 1.84 -0.62 -13.87
C VAL A 35 1.03 -1.54 -14.78
N MET A 36 0.24 -0.98 -15.70
CA MET A 36 -0.53 -1.77 -16.67
C MET A 36 0.37 -2.39 -17.74
N ASP A 37 1.35 -1.66 -18.26
CA ASP A 37 2.35 -2.19 -19.20
C ASP A 37 3.15 -3.34 -18.57
N SER A 38 3.45 -3.24 -17.28
CA SER A 38 4.14 -4.29 -16.53
C SER A 38 3.30 -5.57 -16.41
N ALA A 39 1.98 -5.43 -16.34
CA ALA A 39 1.06 -6.57 -16.36
C ALA A 39 1.08 -7.27 -17.73
N ILE A 40 1.20 -6.50 -18.82
CA ILE A 40 1.29 -7.04 -20.19
C ILE A 40 2.65 -7.71 -20.43
N ALA A 41 3.72 -7.17 -19.85
CA ALA A 41 5.07 -7.71 -19.96
C ALA A 41 5.35 -8.85 -18.96
N ASP A 42 4.34 -9.34 -18.24
CA ASP A 42 4.42 -10.45 -17.28
C ASP A 42 5.53 -10.28 -16.21
N LEU A 43 5.70 -9.06 -15.69
CA LEU A 43 6.68 -8.82 -14.63
C LEU A 43 6.33 -9.63 -13.36
N PRO A 44 7.33 -10.22 -12.67
CA PRO A 44 7.10 -10.86 -11.39
C PRO A 44 6.69 -9.82 -10.32
N THR A 45 5.99 -10.28 -9.30
CA THR A 45 5.32 -9.42 -8.30
C THR A 45 6.28 -8.54 -7.51
N ASP A 46 7.50 -8.99 -7.27
CA ASP A 46 8.57 -8.22 -6.62
C ASP A 46 9.02 -7.04 -7.50
N LYS A 47 9.24 -7.27 -8.79
CA LYS A 47 9.61 -6.22 -9.76
C LYS A 47 8.48 -5.25 -10.05
N LEU A 48 7.24 -5.75 -10.09
CA LEU A 48 6.05 -4.91 -10.16
C LEU A 48 5.98 -3.94 -8.96
N LEU A 49 6.13 -4.46 -7.73
CA LEU A 49 6.07 -3.65 -6.51
C LEU A 49 7.23 -2.64 -6.47
N GLU A 50 8.46 -3.09 -6.69
CA GLU A 50 9.66 -2.25 -6.70
C GLU A 50 9.51 -1.09 -7.69
N GLY A 51 9.16 -1.41 -8.94
CA GLY A 51 9.05 -0.41 -10.00
C GLY A 51 7.90 0.57 -9.80
N ALA A 52 6.80 0.14 -9.18
CA ALA A 52 5.69 1.02 -8.80
C ALA A 52 6.13 1.97 -7.68
N CYS A 53 6.72 1.47 -6.60
CA CYS A 53 7.17 2.27 -5.46
C CYS A 53 8.21 3.32 -5.88
N VAL A 54 9.20 2.96 -6.69
CA VAL A 54 10.23 3.89 -7.20
C VAL A 54 9.59 5.03 -8.00
N ARG A 55 8.60 4.72 -8.85
CA ARG A 55 7.92 5.73 -9.68
C ARG A 55 6.99 6.63 -8.86
N LEU A 56 6.24 6.07 -7.90
CA LEU A 56 5.41 6.86 -6.99
C LEU A 56 6.28 7.83 -6.17
N LEU A 57 7.44 7.36 -5.68
CA LEU A 57 8.39 8.20 -4.98
C LEU A 57 8.95 9.31 -5.88
N ALA A 58 9.29 8.99 -7.14
CA ALA A 58 9.72 9.97 -8.13
C ALA A 58 8.62 10.98 -8.50
N ALA A 59 7.35 10.57 -8.42
CA ALA A 59 6.18 11.44 -8.59
C ALA A 59 5.87 12.30 -7.34
N GLY A 60 6.69 12.21 -6.29
CA GLY A 60 6.58 13.05 -5.10
C GLY A 60 5.82 12.43 -3.92
N LEU A 61 5.32 11.20 -4.04
CA LEU A 61 4.65 10.56 -2.91
C LEU A 61 5.67 10.20 -1.81
N PRO A 62 5.44 10.57 -0.55
CA PRO A 62 6.40 10.44 0.53
C PRO A 62 6.41 9.02 1.13
N ILE A 63 6.50 7.99 0.29
CA ILE A 63 6.45 6.60 0.72
C ILE A 63 7.83 6.17 1.21
N ALA A 64 7.87 5.59 2.41
CA ALA A 64 9.10 5.11 3.04
C ALA A 64 9.19 3.59 3.05
N ARG A 65 8.05 2.90 3.22
CA ARG A 65 7.97 1.43 3.23
C ARG A 65 6.62 0.98 2.71
N VAL A 66 6.62 -0.12 1.97
CA VAL A 66 5.43 -0.77 1.42
C VAL A 66 5.49 -2.26 1.66
N HIS A 67 4.43 -2.81 2.23
CA HIS A 67 4.22 -4.25 2.30
C HIS A 67 3.06 -4.62 1.39
N MET A 68 3.22 -5.69 0.62
CA MET A 68 2.16 -6.29 -0.19
C MET A 68 2.07 -7.77 0.15
N SER A 69 0.87 -8.28 0.39
CA SER A 69 0.65 -9.70 0.63
C SER A 69 -0.54 -10.21 -0.15
N TYR A 70 -0.44 -11.46 -0.60
CA TYR A 70 -1.48 -12.15 -1.34
C TYR A 70 -1.43 -13.63 -1.05
N ARG A 71 -2.60 -14.27 -1.15
CA ARG A 71 -2.70 -15.73 -1.05
C ARG A 71 -2.21 -16.37 -2.35
N THR A 72 -1.62 -17.55 -2.22
CA THR A 72 -1.26 -18.35 -3.39
C THR A 72 -2.26 -19.48 -3.59
N LEU A 73 -2.32 -20.04 -4.80
CA LEU A 73 -3.03 -21.30 -5.06
C LEU A 73 -2.15 -22.54 -4.87
N HIS A 74 -0.92 -22.37 -4.36
CA HIS A 74 0.00 -23.48 -4.14
C HIS A 74 -0.42 -24.30 -2.90
N PRO A 75 -0.42 -25.65 -2.96
CA PRO A 75 -0.89 -26.48 -1.84
C PRO A 75 -0.12 -26.28 -0.53
N SER A 76 1.17 -25.95 -0.59
CA SER A 76 2.02 -25.78 0.60
C SER A 76 2.19 -24.33 1.05
N ILE A 77 2.06 -23.36 0.15
CA ILE A 77 2.31 -21.93 0.43
C ILE A 77 0.95 -21.24 0.60
N GLU A 78 0.65 -20.80 1.81
CA GLU A 78 -0.59 -20.11 2.12
C GLU A 78 -0.61 -18.69 1.54
N SER A 79 0.49 -17.96 1.68
CA SER A 79 0.61 -16.59 1.17
C SER A 79 2.06 -16.20 0.90
N VAL A 80 2.24 -15.17 0.08
CA VAL A 80 3.52 -14.50 -0.13
C VAL A 80 3.40 -13.07 0.37
N SER A 81 4.40 -12.61 1.10
CA SER A 81 4.57 -11.21 1.51
C SER A 81 5.80 -10.62 0.85
N LEU A 82 5.63 -9.46 0.24
CA LEU A 82 6.69 -8.63 -0.31
C LEU A 82 6.84 -7.40 0.56
N LEU A 83 8.08 -7.05 0.89
CA LEU A 83 8.41 -5.89 1.69
C LEU A 83 9.44 -5.04 0.94
N TRP A 84 9.06 -3.82 0.62
CA TRP A 84 9.89 -2.80 0.00
C TRP A 84 10.15 -1.69 1.02
N ASP A 85 11.41 -1.32 1.19
CA ASP A 85 11.85 -0.16 1.96
C ASP A 85 12.60 0.79 1.02
N LYS A 86 12.43 2.10 1.19
CA LYS A 86 13.08 3.09 0.32
C LYS A 86 14.60 2.92 0.34
N GLY A 87 15.17 2.62 -0.83
CA GLY A 87 16.60 2.43 -1.01
C GLY A 87 17.08 0.98 -0.86
N GLU A 88 16.18 0.04 -0.55
CA GLU A 88 16.48 -1.37 -0.38
C GLU A 88 15.79 -2.23 -1.46
N PRO A 89 16.35 -3.40 -1.81
CA PRO A 89 15.67 -4.35 -2.69
C PRO A 89 14.43 -4.95 -2.01
N VAL A 90 13.47 -5.39 -2.81
CA VAL A 90 12.27 -6.09 -2.30
C VAL A 90 12.66 -7.41 -1.64
N ARG A 91 12.14 -7.65 -0.45
CA ARG A 91 12.26 -8.91 0.28
C ARG A 91 10.97 -9.71 0.16
N ALA A 92 11.06 -10.94 -0.34
CA ALA A 92 9.94 -11.88 -0.41
C ALA A 92 9.97 -12.88 0.74
N MET A 93 8.81 -13.17 1.31
CA MET A 93 8.61 -14.12 2.40
C MET A 93 7.43 -15.03 2.06
N GLU A 94 7.68 -16.34 2.00
CA GLU A 94 6.65 -17.35 1.82
C GLU A 94 6.14 -17.82 3.18
N HIS A 95 4.82 -17.87 3.33
CA HIS A 95 4.16 -18.35 4.54
C HIS A 95 3.55 -19.71 4.27
N MET A 96 4.02 -20.73 4.96
CA MET A 96 3.59 -22.12 4.78
C MET A 96 2.29 -22.41 5.54
N HIS A 97 1.44 -23.28 4.99
CA HIS A 97 0.24 -23.74 5.68
C HIS A 97 0.57 -24.39 7.03
N GLY A 98 -0.17 -24.03 8.09
CA GLY A 98 -0.09 -24.66 9.41
C GLY A 98 1.09 -24.23 10.29
N ALA A 99 1.98 -23.35 9.82
CA ALA A 99 3.23 -23.00 10.49
C ALA A 99 3.12 -21.97 11.65
N GLY A 100 2.00 -21.92 12.39
CA GLY A 100 1.87 -21.03 13.56
C GLY A 100 1.77 -19.52 13.25
N SER A 101 1.78 -19.11 11.97
CA SER A 101 1.55 -17.73 11.51
C SER A 101 0.19 -17.16 11.91
N SER A 102 -0.75 -18.04 12.31
CA SER A 102 -2.14 -17.72 12.58
C SER A 102 -2.34 -16.68 13.68
N ALA A 103 -1.55 -16.69 14.77
CA ALA A 103 -1.75 -15.74 15.87
C ALA A 103 -1.29 -14.31 15.53
N ILE A 104 -0.15 -14.18 14.85
CA ILE A 104 0.36 -12.88 14.36
C ILE A 104 -0.60 -12.34 13.29
N TRP A 105 -1.03 -13.21 12.37
CA TRP A 105 -2.02 -12.86 11.35
C TRP A 105 -3.34 -12.39 11.95
N GLN A 106 -3.91 -13.12 12.92
CA GLN A 106 -5.17 -12.75 13.59
C GLN A 106 -5.11 -11.40 14.31
N ARG A 107 -3.91 -10.96 14.71
CA ARG A 107 -3.68 -9.65 15.34
C ARG A 107 -3.21 -8.60 14.34
N SER A 108 -3.19 -8.90 13.05
CA SER A 108 -2.74 -7.97 12.02
C SER A 108 -3.86 -7.00 11.61
N PRO A 109 -3.51 -5.77 11.18
CA PRO A 109 -4.47 -4.84 10.59
C PRO A 109 -5.23 -5.44 9.40
N PHE A 110 -4.58 -6.30 8.61
CA PHE A 110 -5.22 -6.94 7.45
C PHE A 110 -6.31 -7.93 7.85
N TYR A 111 -6.07 -8.76 8.87
CA TYR A 111 -7.11 -9.66 9.37
C TYR A 111 -8.30 -8.87 9.91
N PHE A 112 -8.06 -7.80 10.67
CA PHE A 112 -9.11 -6.91 11.12
C PHE A 112 -9.92 -6.33 9.95
N MET A 113 -9.26 -5.88 8.88
CA MET A 113 -9.93 -5.39 7.67
C MET A 113 -10.79 -6.45 7.01
N ILE A 114 -10.30 -7.69 6.87
CA ILE A 114 -11.07 -8.80 6.27
C ILE A 114 -12.32 -9.11 7.10
N GLN A 115 -12.17 -9.23 8.42
CA GLN A 115 -13.29 -9.58 9.32
C GLN A 115 -14.38 -8.50 9.37
N ASN A 116 -14.03 -7.24 9.10
CA ASN A 116 -14.94 -6.10 9.15
C ASN A 116 -15.32 -5.57 7.75
N ASP A 117 -15.02 -6.33 6.69
CA ASP A 117 -15.29 -5.98 5.30
C ASP A 117 -14.72 -4.62 4.84
N LEU A 118 -13.58 -4.21 5.41
CA LEU A 118 -12.95 -2.92 5.14
C LEU A 118 -11.98 -3.00 3.95
N VAL A 119 -12.11 -2.07 3.01
CA VAL A 119 -11.20 -1.97 1.85
C VAL A 119 -10.04 -0.99 2.05
N ALA A 120 -10.08 -0.22 3.15
CA ALA A 120 -9.04 0.71 3.56
C ALA A 120 -9.04 0.87 5.09
N LEU A 121 -7.87 1.06 5.68
CA LEU A 121 -7.66 1.37 7.09
C LEU A 121 -6.49 2.34 7.22
N ARG A 122 -6.70 3.44 7.94
CA ARG A 122 -5.63 4.39 8.23
C ARG A 122 -5.38 4.50 9.72
N ARG A 123 -4.11 4.63 10.10
CA ARG A 123 -3.67 4.90 11.46
C ARG A 123 -2.58 5.96 11.43
N ARG A 124 -2.83 7.10 12.08
CA ARG A 124 -1.76 8.04 12.42
C ARG A 124 -0.90 7.36 13.47
N LEU A 125 0.42 7.41 13.29
CA LEU A 125 1.39 6.83 14.23
C LEU A 125 2.07 7.92 15.07
N ALA A 126 1.88 9.19 14.75
CA ALA A 126 2.42 10.32 15.48
C ALA A 126 1.36 11.42 15.69
N GLY A 127 1.63 12.28 16.67
CA GLY A 127 0.79 13.42 17.02
C GLY A 127 -0.46 13.07 17.85
N PRO A 128 -1.31 14.07 18.17
CA PRO A 128 -2.44 13.90 19.08
C PRO A 128 -3.51 12.91 18.60
N ALA A 129 -3.57 12.65 17.30
CA ALA A 129 -4.51 11.72 16.68
C ALA A 129 -3.93 10.31 16.50
N ALA A 130 -2.76 10.01 17.08
CA ALA A 130 -2.13 8.70 16.95
C ALA A 130 -3.00 7.59 17.54
N LEU A 131 -3.09 6.47 16.82
CA LEU A 131 -3.81 5.27 17.25
C LEU A 131 -2.96 4.04 16.95
N ILE A 132 -2.42 3.43 18.01
CA ILE A 132 -1.54 2.25 17.95
C ILE A 132 -2.30 1.07 18.56
N ASP A 133 -3.12 0.43 17.74
CA ASP A 133 -4.04 -0.64 18.14
C ASP A 133 -3.62 -2.04 17.64
N PHE A 134 -2.44 -2.13 17.02
CA PHE A 134 -1.84 -3.40 16.56
C PHE A 134 -0.34 -3.42 16.84
N THR A 135 0.21 -4.59 17.20
CA THR A 135 1.64 -4.76 17.52
C THR A 135 2.56 -4.30 16.39
N VAL A 136 2.21 -4.55 15.13
CA VAL A 136 3.02 -4.08 13.98
C VAL A 136 3.11 -2.54 13.92
N LEU A 137 2.13 -1.83 14.45
CA LEU A 137 2.16 -0.36 14.49
C LEU A 137 3.04 0.17 15.62
N GLU A 138 3.23 -0.60 16.70
CA GLU A 138 4.17 -0.27 17.76
C GLU A 138 5.60 -0.27 17.21
N ASP A 139 5.98 -1.33 16.49
CA ASP A 139 7.28 -1.45 15.83
C ASP A 139 7.49 -0.31 14.82
N LEU A 140 6.49 -0.03 13.98
CA LEU A 140 6.57 1.05 13.00
C LEU A 140 6.68 2.43 13.66
N GLN A 141 5.96 2.68 14.75
CA GLN A 141 6.09 3.92 15.48
C GLN A 141 7.50 4.05 16.08
N ALA A 142 8.03 2.98 16.68
CA ALA A 142 9.38 2.96 17.23
C ALA A 142 10.47 3.22 16.17
N ASP A 143 10.25 2.73 14.94
CA ASP A 143 11.12 2.97 13.79
C ASP A 143 11.00 4.39 13.18
N GLY A 144 10.10 5.23 13.72
CA GLY A 144 9.92 6.62 13.32
C GLY A 144 8.96 6.82 12.14
N TYR A 145 8.11 5.84 11.83
CA TYR A 145 6.99 6.06 10.90
C TYR A 145 5.88 6.86 11.57
N THR A 146 5.22 7.73 10.81
CA THR A 146 4.25 8.71 11.31
C THR A 146 2.82 8.46 10.82
N ASP A 147 2.66 7.65 9.77
CA ASP A 147 1.37 7.26 9.21
C ASP A 147 1.43 5.87 8.62
N TYR A 148 0.30 5.17 8.69
CA TYR A 148 0.08 3.84 8.15
C TYR A 148 -1.25 3.83 7.41
N LEU A 149 -1.21 3.47 6.13
CA LEU A 149 -2.37 3.27 5.29
C LEU A 149 -2.38 1.85 4.75
N ALA A 150 -3.33 1.03 5.20
CA ALA A 150 -3.60 -0.28 4.64
C ALA A 150 -4.74 -0.21 3.62
N LEU A 151 -4.57 -0.89 2.50
CA LEU A 151 -5.48 -0.91 1.38
C LEU A 151 -5.67 -2.34 0.88
N MET A 152 -6.90 -2.72 0.55
CA MET A 152 -7.24 -4.03 0.01
C MET A 152 -7.83 -3.90 -1.39
N VAL A 153 -7.43 -4.80 -2.29
CA VAL A 153 -8.11 -5.08 -3.55
C VAL A 153 -8.60 -6.51 -3.50
N LYS A 154 -9.93 -6.67 -3.51
CA LYS A 154 -10.55 -7.98 -3.58
C LYS A 154 -10.57 -8.45 -5.03
N PHE A 155 -10.28 -9.71 -5.24
CA PHE A 155 -10.46 -10.37 -6.52
C PHE A 155 -11.82 -11.06 -6.49
N ASP A 156 -12.63 -10.77 -7.50
CA ASP A 156 -13.80 -11.60 -7.78
C ASP A 156 -13.31 -12.82 -8.56
N ASP A 157 -13.48 -14.00 -7.99
CA ASP A 157 -13.16 -15.28 -8.61
C ASP A 157 -14.39 -16.18 -8.75
N GLY A 158 -15.59 -15.59 -8.67
CA GLY A 158 -16.86 -16.27 -8.90
C GLY A 158 -17.39 -17.03 -7.67
N PRO A 159 -18.48 -17.82 -7.87
CA PRO A 159 -19.30 -18.37 -6.78
C PRO A 159 -18.64 -19.45 -5.91
N ASP A 160 -17.40 -19.86 -6.21
CA ASP A 160 -16.71 -20.98 -5.55
C ASP A 160 -15.72 -20.55 -4.44
N ASP A 161 -15.67 -19.25 -4.07
CA ASP A 161 -14.95 -18.79 -2.86
C ASP A 161 -15.75 -19.12 -1.59
N SER A 162 -15.98 -20.40 -1.36
CA SER A 162 -16.57 -20.96 -0.15
C SER A 162 -15.65 -20.84 1.08
N SER A 163 -14.43 -20.31 0.90
CA SER A 163 -13.44 -20.23 1.97
C SER A 163 -13.74 -19.14 3.00
N GLY A 164 -14.57 -18.15 2.66
CA GLY A 164 -14.91 -17.02 3.53
C GLY A 164 -13.71 -16.13 3.92
N ARG A 165 -12.53 -16.37 3.31
CA ARG A 165 -11.27 -15.68 3.64
C ARG A 165 -10.96 -14.53 2.68
N GLY A 166 -11.69 -14.43 1.57
CA GLY A 166 -11.48 -13.47 0.50
C GLY A 166 -10.24 -13.76 -0.33
N ASN A 167 -10.36 -13.63 -1.65
CA ASN A 167 -9.20 -13.59 -2.55
C ASN A 167 -8.85 -12.14 -2.89
N GLY A 168 -7.56 -11.83 -3.06
CA GLY A 168 -7.11 -10.46 -3.28
C GLY A 168 -5.67 -10.19 -2.91
N ILE A 169 -5.31 -8.91 -3.01
CA ILE A 169 -4.07 -8.36 -2.45
C ILE A 169 -4.40 -7.41 -1.30
N VAL A 170 -3.58 -7.45 -0.27
CA VAL A 170 -3.53 -6.44 0.78
C VAL A 170 -2.20 -5.71 0.69
N THR A 171 -2.23 -4.40 0.90
CA THR A 171 -1.04 -3.56 0.90
C THR A 171 -1.04 -2.65 2.11
N SER A 172 0.12 -2.35 2.66
CA SER A 172 0.28 -1.25 3.60
C SER A 172 1.38 -0.32 3.17
N TRP A 173 1.14 0.97 3.36
CA TRP A 173 1.99 2.07 2.94
C TRP A 173 2.30 2.90 4.17
N THR A 174 3.57 3.25 4.36
CA THR A 174 3.98 4.10 5.48
C THR A 174 4.81 5.27 5.01
N THR A 175 4.78 6.35 5.79
CA THR A 175 5.62 7.52 5.62
C THR A 175 6.31 7.88 6.93
N ARG A 176 7.43 8.60 6.81
CA ARG A 176 8.15 9.24 7.92
C ARG A 176 7.94 10.75 7.93
N ARG A 177 7.14 11.28 7.01
CA ARG A 177 6.87 12.72 6.92
C ARG A 177 6.15 13.16 8.21
N PRO A 178 6.59 14.20 8.94
CA PRO A 178 6.08 14.52 10.28
C PRO A 178 4.55 14.63 10.37
N GLU A 179 3.92 15.23 9.37
CA GLU A 179 2.48 15.41 9.23
C GLU A 179 1.74 14.17 8.71
N GLY A 180 2.44 13.06 8.51
CA GLY A 180 1.94 11.83 7.87
C GLY A 180 1.54 12.03 6.42
N PHE A 181 0.64 11.20 5.87
CA PHE A 181 0.10 11.41 4.51
C PHE A 181 -0.89 12.59 4.49
N VAL A 182 -0.90 13.37 3.41
CA VAL A 182 -1.94 14.39 3.17
C VAL A 182 -3.01 13.79 2.26
N ASP A 183 -4.13 14.48 2.12
CA ASP A 183 -5.29 13.94 1.41
C ASP A 183 -4.98 13.64 -0.07
N ASP A 184 -4.12 14.44 -0.71
CA ASP A 184 -3.69 14.22 -2.08
C ASP A 184 -2.83 12.95 -2.23
N ASP A 185 -1.96 12.63 -1.27
CA ASP A 185 -1.19 11.38 -1.31
C ASP A 185 -2.11 10.17 -1.20
N ILE A 186 -3.12 10.26 -0.33
CA ILE A 186 -4.09 9.19 -0.13
C ILE A 186 -4.94 9.01 -1.38
N ALA A 187 -5.40 10.10 -1.97
CA ALA A 187 -6.12 10.08 -3.23
C ALA A 187 -5.27 9.44 -4.35
N ALA A 188 -3.98 9.78 -4.43
CA ALA A 188 -3.04 9.18 -5.38
C ALA A 188 -2.87 7.66 -5.15
N LEU A 189 -2.62 7.23 -3.91
CA LEU A 189 -2.49 5.82 -3.55
C LEU A 189 -3.78 5.04 -3.85
N LEU A 190 -4.96 5.62 -3.60
CA LEU A 190 -6.25 5.01 -3.91
C LEU A 190 -6.47 4.86 -5.43
N ARG A 191 -6.03 5.83 -6.25
CA ARG A 191 -6.11 5.76 -7.72
C ARG A 191 -5.20 4.67 -8.29
N VAL A 192 -4.01 4.49 -7.71
CA VAL A 192 -3.01 3.51 -8.16
C VAL A 192 -3.34 2.10 -7.67
N LYS A 193 -3.95 1.97 -6.48
CA LYS A 193 -4.34 0.70 -5.84
C LYS A 193 -4.98 -0.28 -6.83
N GLN A 194 -5.98 0.15 -7.58
CA GLN A 194 -6.75 -0.76 -8.45
C GLN A 194 -5.89 -1.31 -9.60
N ARG A 195 -5.07 -0.46 -10.23
CA ARG A 195 -4.17 -0.87 -11.32
C ARG A 195 -3.10 -1.82 -10.81
N LEU A 196 -2.53 -1.52 -9.64
CA LEU A 196 -1.59 -2.43 -8.97
C LEU A 196 -2.25 -3.77 -8.66
N GLY A 197 -3.51 -3.76 -8.21
CA GLY A 197 -4.30 -4.97 -7.97
C GLY A 197 -4.49 -5.84 -9.22
N VAL A 198 -4.81 -5.22 -10.36
CA VAL A 198 -4.96 -5.93 -11.64
C VAL A 198 -3.61 -6.52 -12.10
N ALA A 199 -2.55 -5.71 -12.09
CA ALA A 199 -1.21 -6.15 -12.48
C ALA A 199 -0.70 -7.28 -11.57
N ALA A 200 -0.91 -7.17 -10.26
CA ALA A 200 -0.58 -8.22 -9.31
C ALA A 200 -1.41 -9.48 -9.57
N LYS A 201 -2.73 -9.37 -9.82
CA LYS A 201 -3.58 -10.54 -10.17
C LYS A 201 -3.03 -11.29 -11.37
N MET A 202 -2.56 -10.59 -12.40
CA MET A 202 -1.96 -11.20 -13.60
C MET A 202 -0.64 -11.89 -13.28
N ALA A 203 0.29 -11.19 -12.61
CA ALA A 203 1.57 -11.76 -12.21
C ALA A 203 1.42 -13.01 -11.33
N ILE A 204 0.49 -12.99 -10.36
CA ILE A 204 0.19 -14.13 -9.48
C ILE A 204 -0.33 -15.33 -10.28
N LYS A 205 -1.26 -15.11 -11.23
CA LYS A 205 -1.80 -16.19 -12.06
C LYS A 205 -0.72 -16.84 -12.94
N ASN A 206 0.18 -16.04 -13.50
CA ASN A 206 1.25 -16.55 -14.36
C ASN A 206 2.28 -17.37 -13.57
N GLN A 207 2.59 -16.96 -12.34
CA GLN A 207 3.49 -17.72 -11.46
C GLN A 207 2.95 -19.13 -11.18
N ILE A 208 1.63 -19.30 -11.07
CA ILE A 208 0.97 -20.60 -10.90
C ILE A 208 1.10 -21.45 -12.19
N ALA A 209 0.86 -20.86 -13.36
CA ALA A 209 0.95 -21.59 -14.63
C ALA A 209 2.36 -22.15 -14.89
N THR A 210 3.40 -21.37 -14.60
CA THR A 210 4.80 -21.78 -14.81
C THR A 210 5.23 -22.86 -13.81
N ASN A 211 4.75 -22.79 -12.56
CA ASN A 211 5.08 -23.78 -11.54
C ASN A 211 4.44 -25.15 -11.81
N VAL A 212 3.28 -25.20 -12.47
CA VAL A 212 2.61 -26.46 -12.87
C VAL A 212 3.34 -27.19 -14.01
N VAL A 213 4.02 -26.47 -14.89
CA VAL A 213 4.76 -27.06 -16.03
C VAL A 213 6.13 -27.61 -15.63
N SER A 214 6.63 -27.22 -14.45
CA SER A 214 7.99 -27.53 -14.00
C SER A 214 8.07 -28.70 -13.01
N THR A 215 7.02 -29.53 -12.91
CA THR A 215 6.97 -30.77 -12.09
C THR A 215 6.83 -31.99 -12.98
#